data_AF-A0A0G1T439-F1
#
_entry.id   AF-A0A0G1T439-F1
#
_cell.length_a   1.000
_cell.length_b   1.000
_cell.length_c   1.000
_cell.angle_alpha   90.00
_cell.angle_beta   90.00
_cell.angle_gamma   90.00
#
_symmetry.space_group_name_H-M   'P 1'
#
loop_
_entity.id
_entity.type
_entity.pdbx_description
1 polymer ?
#
loop_
_entity_poly.entity_id
_entity_poly.type
_entity_poly.pdbx_seq_one_letter_code
_entity_poly.pdbx_strand_id
1 'polypeptide(L)'
;MKTTVRLVMAVLTGLVLTWPGLAAAVTDADKCEAAKLKVAGKYGFCRLKAEAKAAQTGDAPDYSKCDAKFSQKWTDAETKGGGTCPTSGDEAVMQSFVSGHSLRIASVLSGQGTIGDPPLKTGQTQCDQGAGTLGACPGLPSGQDGALQKGTARSYTDNGDGTITDNVTGLMWEKLSDDGSIHNFHTYYTWYNWIVKVANLNTAPCFAGHCDWRLPNINELQTLADYSRESPAIDPVFNTACVPGCTVSTCSCTQSFGYWSSTTYNTYAGNLYYAWTLEYNSGTVWARDKSTNDRCVRAVRGGL
;
A
#
# COMPACT_ATOMS: atom_id res chain seq x y z
N MET A 1 12.34 -66.18 63.05
CA MET A 1 12.20 -66.38 61.59
C MET A 1 11.88 -65.04 60.95
N LYS A 2 12.86 -64.40 60.30
CA LYS A 2 12.68 -63.13 59.58
C LYS A 2 12.81 -63.41 58.09
N THR A 3 11.74 -63.12 57.35
CA THR A 3 11.64 -63.33 55.91
C THR A 3 12.09 -62.07 55.18
N THR A 4 13.01 -62.23 54.25
CA THR A 4 13.63 -61.19 53.42
C THR A 4 12.66 -60.71 52.34
N VAL A 5 12.41 -59.41 52.24
CA VAL A 5 11.77 -58.78 51.07
C VAL A 5 12.85 -58.01 50.30
N ARG A 6 13.10 -58.41 49.05
CA ARG A 6 13.98 -57.71 48.11
C ARG A 6 13.15 -56.66 47.36
N LEU A 7 13.51 -55.38 47.50
CA LEU A 7 12.97 -54.28 46.71
C LEU A 7 13.77 -54.17 45.40
N VAL A 8 13.10 -54.31 44.25
CA VAL A 8 13.70 -54.09 42.93
C VAL A 8 13.54 -52.61 42.57
N MET A 9 14.64 -51.86 42.49
CA MET A 9 14.65 -50.51 41.89
C MET A 9 14.65 -50.64 40.37
N ALA A 10 13.55 -50.23 39.72
CA ALA A 10 13.50 -50.04 38.28
C ALA A 10 14.16 -48.69 37.93
N VAL A 11 15.30 -48.74 37.23
CA VAL A 11 15.95 -47.57 36.65
C VAL A 11 15.26 -47.28 35.31
N LEU A 12 14.43 -46.23 35.28
CA LEU A 12 13.87 -45.66 34.06
C LEU A 12 14.94 -44.83 33.35
N THR A 13 15.63 -45.41 32.38
CA THR A 13 16.45 -44.68 31.41
C THR A 13 15.54 -43.90 30.46
N GLY A 14 15.40 -42.60 30.70
CA GLY A 14 14.74 -41.69 29.78
C GLY A 14 15.54 -41.54 28.48
N LEU A 15 15.02 -42.10 27.38
CA LEU A 15 15.50 -41.85 26.03
C LEU A 15 14.93 -40.50 25.56
N VAL A 16 15.67 -39.41 25.76
CA VAL A 16 15.35 -38.13 25.14
C VAL A 16 15.73 -38.22 23.66
N LEU A 17 14.73 -38.53 22.82
CA LEU A 17 14.83 -38.39 21.37
C LEU A 17 14.91 -36.90 21.03
N THR A 18 16.12 -36.38 20.87
CA THR A 18 16.32 -35.07 20.25
C THR A 18 16.07 -35.21 18.75
N TRP A 19 14.90 -34.77 18.29
CA TRP A 19 14.70 -34.51 16.86
C TRP A 19 15.60 -33.33 16.48
N PRO A 20 16.60 -33.50 15.59
CA PRO A 20 17.24 -32.35 14.99
C PRO A 20 16.22 -31.75 14.02
N GLY A 21 15.62 -30.62 14.42
CA GLY A 21 14.87 -29.79 13.48
C GLY A 21 15.80 -29.44 12.32
N LEU A 22 15.49 -29.90 11.12
CA LEU A 22 16.17 -29.49 9.91
C LEU A 22 15.91 -27.99 9.72
N ALA A 23 16.90 -27.16 10.06
CA ALA A 23 16.89 -25.77 9.65
C ALA A 23 16.92 -25.73 8.11
N ALA A 24 15.91 -25.11 7.50
CA ALA A 24 15.89 -24.91 6.06
C ALA A 24 17.13 -24.12 5.62
N ALA A 25 17.79 -24.54 4.55
CA ALA A 25 18.96 -23.86 4.01
C ALA A 25 18.56 -22.50 3.43
N VAL A 26 19.37 -21.46 3.69
CA VAL A 26 19.18 -20.11 3.16
C VAL A 26 19.26 -20.12 1.63
N THR A 27 18.19 -19.70 0.97
CA THR A 27 18.07 -19.66 -0.49
C THR A 27 18.81 -18.46 -1.08
N ASP A 28 19.02 -18.46 -2.39
CA ASP A 28 19.60 -17.29 -3.07
C ASP A 28 18.64 -16.10 -3.11
N ALA A 29 17.32 -16.36 -3.07
CA ALA A 29 16.30 -15.34 -2.84
C ALA A 29 16.50 -14.64 -1.50
N ASP A 30 16.67 -15.41 -0.41
CA ASP A 30 16.90 -14.88 0.94
C ASP A 30 18.19 -14.06 1.02
N LYS A 31 19.26 -14.50 0.32
CA LYS A 31 20.51 -13.75 0.25
C LYS A 31 20.36 -12.42 -0.49
N CYS A 32 19.58 -12.40 -1.58
CA CYS A 32 19.29 -11.16 -2.30
C CYS A 32 18.49 -10.19 -1.42
N GLU A 33 17.42 -10.66 -0.78
CA GLU A 33 16.63 -9.86 0.15
C GLU A 33 17.52 -9.27 1.26
N ALA A 34 18.36 -10.11 1.88
CA ALA A 34 19.29 -9.67 2.91
C ALA A 34 20.31 -8.62 2.41
N ALA A 35 20.71 -8.68 1.13
CA ALA A 35 21.56 -7.67 0.54
C ALA A 35 20.82 -6.33 0.35
N LYS A 36 19.58 -6.37 -0.19
CA LYS A 36 18.71 -5.19 -0.33
C LYS A 36 18.44 -4.51 1.00
N LEU A 37 18.10 -5.28 2.05
CA LEU A 37 17.91 -4.76 3.41
C LEU A 37 19.14 -4.01 3.94
N LYS A 38 20.35 -4.55 3.73
CA LYS A 38 21.61 -3.90 4.12
C LYS A 38 21.85 -2.60 3.35
N VAL A 39 21.48 -2.55 2.07
CA VAL A 39 21.61 -1.33 1.24
C VAL A 39 20.65 -0.25 1.72
N ALA A 40 19.36 -0.59 1.93
CA ALA A 40 18.36 0.32 2.48
C ALA A 40 18.77 0.89 3.84
N GLY A 41 19.24 0.03 4.77
CA GLY A 41 19.68 0.48 6.09
C GLY A 41 20.87 1.44 6.04
N LYS A 42 21.86 1.18 5.18
CA LYS A 42 23.02 2.09 4.99
C LYS A 42 22.61 3.42 4.37
N TYR A 43 21.62 3.42 3.49
CA TYR A 43 21.09 4.63 2.87
C TYR A 43 20.33 5.50 3.88
N GLY A 44 19.44 4.91 4.68
CA GLY A 44 18.77 5.62 5.78
C GLY A 44 19.76 6.22 6.78
N PHE A 45 20.78 5.45 7.18
CA PHE A 45 21.85 5.97 8.04
C PHE A 45 22.60 7.15 7.39
N CYS A 46 22.93 7.07 6.10
CA CYS A 46 23.60 8.14 5.37
C CYS A 46 22.78 9.43 5.38
N ARG A 47 21.48 9.34 5.09
CA ARG A 47 20.58 10.50 5.06
C ARG A 47 20.38 11.10 6.43
N LEU A 48 20.13 10.29 7.46
CA LEU A 48 20.00 10.78 8.84
C LEU A 48 21.29 11.44 9.33
N LYS A 49 22.46 10.97 8.87
CA LYS A 49 23.73 11.65 9.15
C LYS A 49 23.84 13.00 8.45
N ALA A 50 23.34 13.13 7.22
CA ALA A 50 23.28 14.41 6.51
C ALA A 50 22.33 15.39 7.21
N GLU A 51 21.16 14.92 7.66
CA GLU A 51 20.21 15.69 8.47
C GLU A 51 20.80 16.15 9.79
N ALA A 52 21.48 15.25 10.52
CA ALA A 52 22.16 15.60 11.77
C ALA A 52 23.22 16.70 11.56
N LYS A 53 23.95 16.66 10.43
CA LYS A 53 24.92 17.70 10.08
C LYS A 53 24.21 19.03 9.77
N ALA A 54 23.14 19.00 8.97
CA ALA A 54 22.33 20.18 8.66
C ALA A 54 21.76 20.84 9.92
N ALA A 55 21.26 20.05 10.88
CA ALA A 55 20.78 20.56 12.16
C ALA A 55 21.89 21.22 13.01
N GLN A 56 23.15 20.79 12.87
CA GLN A 56 24.30 21.37 13.57
C GLN A 56 24.79 22.67 12.91
N THR A 57 24.72 22.78 11.58
CA THR A 57 25.31 23.90 10.83
C THR A 57 24.30 24.95 10.39
N GLY A 58 23.01 24.61 10.33
CA GLY A 58 21.95 25.44 9.74
C GLY A 58 21.89 25.39 8.22
N ASP A 59 22.83 24.70 7.56
CA ASP A 59 22.83 24.49 6.12
C ASP A 59 21.74 23.50 5.69
N ALA A 60 21.37 23.53 4.41
CA ALA A 60 20.52 22.49 3.84
C ALA A 60 21.25 21.12 3.79
N PRO A 61 20.57 20.01 4.07
CA PRO A 61 21.17 18.68 3.97
C PRO A 61 21.51 18.32 2.52
N ASP A 62 22.70 17.76 2.30
CA ASP A 62 23.16 17.24 1.00
C ASP A 62 23.04 15.71 0.95
N TYR A 63 22.17 15.23 0.07
CA TYR A 63 21.89 13.79 -0.12
C TYR A 63 22.59 13.17 -1.32
N SER A 64 23.24 13.96 -2.17
CA SER A 64 23.75 13.53 -3.48
C SER A 64 24.59 12.25 -3.41
N LYS A 65 25.48 12.16 -2.43
CA LYS A 65 26.34 10.97 -2.19
C LYS A 65 25.57 9.77 -1.66
N CYS A 66 24.55 10.00 -0.84
CA CYS A 66 23.68 8.94 -0.33
C CYS A 66 22.88 8.33 -1.49
N ASP A 67 22.27 9.19 -2.32
CA ASP A 67 21.40 8.80 -3.42
C ASP A 67 22.18 8.04 -4.50
N ALA A 68 23.33 8.56 -4.94
CA ALA A 68 24.18 7.90 -5.93
C ALA A 68 24.67 6.51 -5.45
N LYS A 69 25.01 6.38 -4.16
CA LYS A 69 25.50 5.13 -3.59
C LYS A 69 24.38 4.11 -3.38
N PHE A 70 23.18 4.56 -3.06
CA PHE A 70 22.00 3.70 -2.97
C PHE A 70 21.73 3.04 -4.31
N SER A 71 21.55 3.84 -5.36
CA SER A 71 21.23 3.36 -6.71
C SER A 71 22.22 2.31 -7.20
N GLN A 72 23.53 2.62 -7.12
CA GLN A 72 24.58 1.68 -7.50
C GLN A 72 24.52 0.36 -6.70
N LYS A 73 24.34 0.43 -5.37
CA LYS A 73 24.38 -0.75 -4.51
C LYS A 73 23.11 -1.58 -4.61
N TRP A 74 21.99 -0.96 -4.97
CA TRP A 74 20.73 -1.66 -5.22
C TRP A 74 20.83 -2.51 -6.49
N THR A 75 21.31 -1.91 -7.60
CA THR A 75 21.55 -2.64 -8.85
C THR A 75 22.56 -3.78 -8.66
N ASP A 76 23.63 -3.56 -7.89
CA ASP A 76 24.60 -4.62 -7.54
C ASP A 76 23.93 -5.80 -6.82
N ALA A 77 22.97 -5.53 -5.92
CA ALA A 77 22.27 -6.55 -5.16
C ALA A 77 21.33 -7.37 -6.05
N GLU A 78 20.56 -6.72 -6.91
CA GLU A 78 19.67 -7.39 -7.88
C GLU A 78 20.45 -8.22 -8.90
N THR A 79 21.53 -7.66 -9.45
CA THR A 79 22.38 -8.35 -10.44
C THR A 79 22.97 -9.62 -9.84
N LYS A 80 23.45 -9.57 -8.59
CA LYS A 80 23.98 -10.75 -7.89
C LYS A 80 22.93 -11.79 -7.58
N GLY A 81 21.68 -11.38 -7.37
CA GLY A 81 20.56 -12.30 -7.19
C GLY A 81 20.16 -13.00 -8.48
N GLY A 82 20.58 -12.53 -9.66
CA GLY A 82 20.40 -13.27 -10.92
C GLY A 82 18.94 -13.62 -11.23
N GLY A 83 17.99 -12.77 -10.84
CA GLY A 83 16.55 -13.01 -11.02
C GLY A 83 15.87 -13.85 -9.94
N THR A 84 16.61 -14.29 -8.89
CA THR A 84 16.01 -15.01 -7.76
C THR A 84 15.50 -14.09 -6.65
N CYS A 85 15.72 -12.78 -6.76
CA CYS A 85 15.27 -11.82 -5.76
C CYS A 85 13.73 -11.86 -5.66
N PRO A 86 13.15 -11.82 -4.44
CA PRO A 86 11.69 -11.78 -4.27
C PRO A 86 11.02 -10.64 -5.03
N THR A 87 11.72 -9.51 -5.15
CA THR A 87 11.32 -8.33 -5.92
C THR A 87 12.48 -7.87 -6.80
N SER A 88 12.19 -7.24 -7.94
CA SER A 88 13.18 -6.67 -8.86
C SER A 88 12.66 -5.37 -9.48
N GLY A 89 13.55 -4.43 -9.82
CA GLY A 89 13.17 -3.15 -10.43
C GLY A 89 12.47 -2.19 -9.46
N ASP A 90 12.64 -2.42 -8.16
CA ASP A 90 12.01 -1.69 -7.06
C ASP A 90 12.91 -0.58 -6.46
N GLU A 91 14.00 -0.25 -7.14
CA GLU A 91 15.01 0.71 -6.70
C GLU A 91 14.41 2.08 -6.38
N ALA A 92 13.69 2.69 -7.33
CA ALA A 92 13.10 4.01 -7.16
C ALA A 92 12.05 4.05 -6.03
N VAL A 93 11.25 2.99 -5.91
CA VAL A 93 10.23 2.86 -4.86
C VAL A 93 10.90 2.81 -3.48
N MET A 94 11.91 1.96 -3.33
CA MET A 94 12.64 1.82 -2.07
C MET A 94 13.47 3.05 -1.73
N GLN A 95 14.03 3.73 -2.73
CA GLN A 95 14.73 5.00 -2.52
C GLN A 95 13.79 6.07 -1.96
N SER A 96 12.61 6.22 -2.58
CA SER A 96 11.58 7.16 -2.15
C SER A 96 11.15 6.86 -0.72
N PHE A 97 10.82 5.59 -0.41
CA PHE A 97 10.40 5.16 0.91
C PHE A 97 11.41 5.50 2.02
N VAL A 98 12.68 5.09 1.84
CA VAL A 98 13.73 5.33 2.85
C VAL A 98 14.04 6.83 2.98
N SER A 99 13.97 7.58 1.89
CA SER A 99 14.18 9.04 1.91
C SER A 99 13.08 9.76 2.69
N GLY A 100 11.81 9.39 2.46
CA GLY A 100 10.64 9.93 3.17
C GLY A 100 10.69 9.62 4.66
N HIS A 101 11.05 8.38 5.04
CA HIS A 101 11.21 8.00 6.43
C HIS A 101 12.32 8.80 7.13
N SER A 102 13.45 9.03 6.46
CA SER A 102 14.56 9.82 6.99
C SER A 102 14.16 11.28 7.21
N LEU A 103 13.48 11.90 6.23
CA LEU A 103 12.95 13.27 6.33
C LEU A 103 11.93 13.39 7.47
N ARG A 104 11.07 12.38 7.64
CA ARG A 104 10.07 12.36 8.70
C ARG A 104 10.72 12.32 10.08
N ILE A 105 11.71 11.44 10.28
CA ILE A 105 12.46 11.39 11.54
C ILE A 105 13.04 12.78 11.84
N ALA A 106 13.70 13.42 10.87
CA ALA A 106 14.25 14.77 11.04
C ALA A 106 13.17 15.80 11.42
N SER A 107 12.02 15.76 10.75
CA SER A 107 10.87 16.65 11.04
C SER A 107 10.27 16.45 12.43
N VAL A 108 10.12 15.20 12.88
CA VAL A 108 9.64 14.90 14.24
C VAL A 108 10.63 15.42 15.28
N LEU A 109 11.93 15.16 15.08
CA LEU A 109 12.98 15.57 16.01
C LEU A 109 13.18 17.08 16.05
N SER A 110 12.85 17.81 14.96
CA SER A 110 12.83 19.27 14.94
C SER A 110 11.56 19.90 15.53
N GLY A 111 10.61 19.08 16.01
CA GLY A 111 9.35 19.54 16.58
C GLY A 111 8.29 19.94 15.56
N GLN A 112 8.49 19.61 14.27
CA GLN A 112 7.59 19.96 13.18
C GLN A 112 6.69 18.80 12.70
N GLY A 113 6.94 17.57 13.16
CA GLY A 113 6.25 16.37 12.70
C GLY A 113 5.67 15.49 13.82
N THR A 114 4.86 14.51 13.44
CA THR A 114 4.34 13.46 14.33
C THR A 114 4.91 12.08 13.96
N ILE A 115 5.06 11.22 14.97
CA ILE A 115 5.45 9.81 14.78
C ILE A 115 4.30 9.05 14.11
N GLY A 116 4.64 8.17 13.16
CA GLY A 116 3.69 7.41 12.33
C GLY A 116 3.31 8.15 11.04
N ASP A 117 2.94 7.41 10.00
CA ASP A 117 2.48 8.02 8.75
C ASP A 117 1.20 8.82 9.00
N PRO A 118 1.17 10.11 8.58
CA PRO A 118 0.04 10.92 8.93
C PRO A 118 -1.12 10.44 8.04
N PRO A 119 -2.36 10.73 8.40
CA PRO A 119 -3.46 10.56 7.45
C PRO A 119 -3.13 11.26 6.13
N LEU A 120 -3.70 10.81 5.02
CA LEU A 120 -3.64 11.58 3.78
C LEU A 120 -4.36 12.92 3.95
N LYS A 121 -3.90 13.95 3.25
CA LYS A 121 -4.70 15.19 3.11
C LYS A 121 -6.05 14.83 2.51
N THR A 122 -7.11 15.51 2.88
CA THR A 122 -8.45 15.23 2.33
C THR A 122 -8.58 15.64 0.86
N GLY A 123 -7.73 16.54 0.38
CA GLY A 123 -7.80 17.16 -0.94
C GLY A 123 -8.51 18.53 -0.93
N GLN A 124 -9.26 18.83 0.14
CA GLN A 124 -9.90 20.13 0.31
C GLN A 124 -8.84 21.25 0.38
N THR A 125 -9.11 22.36 -0.30
CA THR A 125 -8.26 23.58 -0.28
C THR A 125 -9.05 24.84 0.06
N GLN A 126 -10.37 24.70 0.21
CA GLN A 126 -11.31 25.74 0.60
C GLN A 126 -11.92 25.39 1.96
N CYS A 127 -12.39 26.40 2.68
CA CYS A 127 -13.06 26.23 3.95
C CYS A 127 -14.57 26.49 3.80
N ASP A 128 -15.35 25.81 4.62
CA ASP A 128 -16.75 26.13 4.84
C ASP A 128 -16.86 27.54 5.42
N GLN A 129 -17.62 28.38 4.73
CA GLN A 129 -17.98 29.74 5.12
C GLN A 129 -19.40 29.80 5.70
N GLY A 130 -20.05 28.65 5.88
CA GLY A 130 -21.43 28.52 6.30
C GLY A 130 -22.41 28.57 5.12
N ALA A 131 -23.66 28.21 5.39
CA ALA A 131 -24.76 28.20 4.41
C ALA A 131 -24.45 27.42 3.11
N GLY A 132 -23.61 26.38 3.20
CA GLY A 132 -23.22 25.54 2.06
C GLY A 132 -22.25 26.21 1.08
N THR A 133 -21.54 27.26 1.51
CA THR A 133 -20.56 27.96 0.66
C THR A 133 -19.15 27.57 1.02
N LEU A 134 -18.38 27.08 0.04
CA LEU A 134 -16.94 26.92 0.14
C LEU A 134 -16.23 28.16 -0.41
N GLY A 135 -15.17 28.59 0.27
CA GLY A 135 -14.36 29.70 -0.21
C GLY A 135 -12.98 29.75 0.42
N ALA A 136 -12.29 30.88 0.22
CA ALA A 136 -10.99 31.09 0.84
C ALA A 136 -11.09 30.96 2.37
N CYS A 137 -10.10 30.32 2.97
CA CYS A 137 -10.07 30.09 4.40
C CYS A 137 -9.82 31.41 5.16
N PRO A 138 -10.75 31.85 6.02
CA PRO A 138 -10.61 33.12 6.72
C PRO A 138 -9.63 33.01 7.89
N GLY A 139 -8.47 33.66 7.79
CA GLY A 139 -7.48 33.74 8.88
C GLY A 139 -6.85 32.39 9.26
N LEU A 140 -5.65 32.44 9.86
CA LEU A 140 -4.93 31.23 10.28
C LEU A 140 -4.92 31.07 11.82
N PRO A 141 -5.23 29.88 12.37
CA PRO A 141 -5.84 28.70 11.73
C PRO A 141 -7.36 28.65 11.93
N SER A 142 -8.14 28.47 10.85
CA SER A 142 -9.60 28.24 10.92
C SER A 142 -10.01 26.88 11.52
N GLY A 143 -9.04 26.00 11.77
CA GLY A 143 -9.27 24.65 12.29
C GLY A 143 -9.82 23.64 11.27
N GLN A 144 -10.14 24.08 10.04
CA GLN A 144 -10.67 23.23 8.97
C GLN A 144 -9.55 22.66 8.11
N ASP A 145 -9.74 21.46 7.56
CA ASP A 145 -8.76 20.75 6.73
C ASP A 145 -8.33 21.55 5.48
N GLY A 146 -9.25 22.30 4.87
CA GLY A 146 -8.95 23.24 3.78
C GLY A 146 -7.88 24.28 4.13
N ALA A 147 -7.83 24.77 5.37
CA ALA A 147 -6.78 25.68 5.82
C ALA A 147 -5.57 24.93 6.38
N LEU A 148 -5.83 23.89 7.16
CA LEU A 148 -4.81 23.19 7.93
C LEU A 148 -3.88 22.38 7.03
N GLN A 149 -4.39 21.87 5.90
CA GLN A 149 -3.63 21.09 4.93
C GLN A 149 -2.82 19.96 5.58
N LYS A 150 -3.34 19.38 6.67
CA LYS A 150 -2.65 18.37 7.47
C LYS A 150 -2.72 17.02 6.76
N GLY A 151 -1.62 16.27 6.85
CA GLY A 151 -1.51 14.96 6.25
C GLY A 151 -0.48 14.89 5.12
N THR A 152 -0.27 13.68 4.60
CA THR A 152 0.60 13.45 3.44
C THR A 152 -0.16 13.80 2.17
N ALA A 153 0.47 14.57 1.28
CA ALA A 153 -0.10 14.83 -0.03
C ALA A 153 -0.11 13.53 -0.85
N ARG A 154 -1.20 13.27 -1.58
CA ARG A 154 -1.26 12.16 -2.52
C ARG A 154 -0.21 12.34 -3.61
N SER A 155 0.34 11.23 -4.08
CA SER A 155 1.33 11.22 -5.15
C SER A 155 1.18 9.93 -5.94
N TYR A 156 0.92 10.06 -7.23
CA TYR A 156 0.66 8.95 -8.13
C TYR A 156 1.54 9.02 -9.37
N THR A 157 1.92 7.85 -9.88
CA THR A 157 2.66 7.70 -11.14
C THR A 157 1.88 6.77 -12.06
N ASP A 158 1.42 7.27 -13.21
CA ASP A 158 0.92 6.40 -14.28
C ASP A 158 2.12 5.71 -14.94
N ASN A 159 2.13 4.37 -14.92
CA ASN A 159 3.26 3.59 -15.41
C ASN A 159 3.21 3.38 -16.95
N GLY A 160 2.10 3.78 -17.61
CA GLY A 160 1.93 3.65 -19.06
C GLY A 160 1.64 2.21 -19.54
N ASP A 161 1.53 1.26 -18.63
CA ASP A 161 1.29 -0.17 -18.89
C ASP A 161 -0.12 -0.63 -18.48
N GLY A 162 -1.01 0.32 -18.15
CA GLY A 162 -2.33 0.06 -17.61
C GLY A 162 -2.40 0.12 -16.08
N THR A 163 -1.33 0.53 -15.39
CA THR A 163 -1.30 0.63 -13.93
C THR A 163 -0.91 2.03 -13.42
N ILE A 164 -1.29 2.33 -12.18
CA ILE A 164 -0.93 3.56 -11.46
C ILE A 164 -0.27 3.17 -10.13
N THR A 165 0.94 3.64 -9.88
CA THR A 165 1.64 3.50 -8.60
C THR A 165 1.23 4.61 -7.64
N ASP A 166 0.79 4.25 -6.43
CA ASP A 166 0.62 5.16 -5.29
C ASP A 166 1.96 5.28 -4.57
N ASN A 167 2.64 6.42 -4.75
CA ASN A 167 3.97 6.68 -4.21
C ASN A 167 3.97 6.89 -2.69
N VAL A 168 2.79 7.06 -2.07
CA VAL A 168 2.66 7.24 -0.62
C VAL A 168 2.54 5.88 0.07
N THR A 169 1.73 4.97 -0.49
CA THR A 169 1.46 3.66 0.12
C THR A 169 2.33 2.54 -0.43
N GLY A 170 2.98 2.74 -1.58
CA GLY A 170 3.70 1.71 -2.32
C GLY A 170 2.79 0.71 -3.03
N LEU A 171 1.47 0.95 -3.03
CA LEU A 171 0.49 0.13 -3.75
C LEU A 171 0.52 0.44 -5.24
N MET A 172 0.18 -0.56 -6.05
CA MET A 172 -0.04 -0.38 -7.49
C MET A 172 -1.48 -0.77 -7.81
N TRP A 173 -2.13 0.08 -8.59
CA TRP A 173 -3.55 0.02 -8.90
C TRP A 173 -3.77 -0.22 -10.38
N GLU A 174 -4.75 -1.07 -10.69
CA GLU A 174 -5.26 -1.25 -12.05
C GLU A 174 -5.94 0.05 -12.55
N LYS A 175 -5.65 0.48 -13.79
CA LYS A 175 -6.48 1.46 -14.51
C LYS A 175 -7.71 0.76 -15.08
N LEU A 176 -8.84 1.47 -15.14
CA LEU A 176 -10.05 0.95 -15.77
C LEU A 176 -10.28 1.67 -17.10
N SER A 177 -10.93 1.01 -18.04
CA SER A 177 -11.19 1.44 -19.42
C SER A 177 -12.68 1.55 -19.71
N ASP A 178 -13.04 2.01 -20.91
CA ASP A 178 -14.41 1.97 -21.44
C ASP A 178 -14.43 1.27 -22.80
N ASP A 179 -13.84 0.08 -22.86
CA ASP A 179 -13.62 -0.72 -24.08
C ASP A 179 -14.31 -2.10 -24.04
N GLY A 180 -15.10 -2.37 -23.00
CA GLY A 180 -15.75 -3.67 -22.80
C GLY A 180 -14.79 -4.82 -22.44
N SER A 181 -13.51 -4.55 -22.21
CA SER A 181 -12.55 -5.56 -21.75
C SER A 181 -12.77 -5.93 -20.27
N ILE A 182 -11.90 -6.78 -19.73
CA ILE A 182 -11.87 -7.09 -18.29
C ILE A 182 -11.65 -5.85 -17.39
N HIS A 183 -11.06 -4.80 -17.96
CA HIS A 183 -10.78 -3.54 -17.26
C HIS A 183 -11.94 -2.54 -17.35
N ASN A 184 -13.06 -2.91 -17.98
CA ASN A 184 -14.18 -2.03 -18.20
C ASN A 184 -14.78 -1.50 -16.88
N PHE A 185 -14.86 -0.18 -16.75
CA PHE A 185 -15.30 0.48 -15.52
C PHE A 185 -16.80 0.33 -15.23
N HIS A 186 -17.60 0.05 -16.27
CA HIS A 186 -19.03 -0.24 -16.19
C HIS A 186 -19.36 -1.70 -15.86
N THR A 187 -18.36 -2.54 -15.57
CA THR A 187 -18.61 -3.92 -15.15
C THR A 187 -18.87 -3.98 -13.65
N TYR A 188 -20.03 -4.50 -13.27
CA TYR A 188 -20.42 -4.75 -11.90
C TYR A 188 -20.26 -6.23 -11.55
N TYR A 189 -19.83 -6.49 -10.33
CA TYR A 189 -19.61 -7.84 -9.83
C TYR A 189 -20.43 -8.08 -8.56
N THR A 190 -21.09 -9.23 -8.49
CA THR A 190 -21.58 -9.75 -7.22
C THR A 190 -20.40 -10.05 -6.30
N TRP A 191 -20.64 -10.15 -4.99
CA TRP A 191 -19.60 -10.55 -4.04
C TRP A 191 -18.96 -11.91 -4.38
N TYR A 192 -19.70 -12.81 -5.01
CA TYR A 192 -19.21 -14.16 -5.30
C TYR A 192 -18.52 -14.28 -6.66
N ASN A 193 -18.59 -13.23 -7.50
CA ASN A 193 -18.05 -13.26 -8.87
C ASN A 193 -16.87 -12.29 -9.12
N TRP A 194 -16.59 -11.32 -8.23
CA TRP A 194 -15.42 -10.43 -8.42
C TRP A 194 -14.10 -11.20 -8.53
N ILE A 195 -14.01 -12.37 -7.88
CA ILE A 195 -12.82 -13.21 -7.87
C ILE A 195 -12.43 -13.70 -9.27
N VAL A 196 -13.40 -13.82 -10.18
CA VAL A 196 -13.15 -14.20 -11.58
C VAL A 196 -12.34 -13.13 -12.29
N LYS A 197 -12.62 -11.84 -12.05
CA LYS A 197 -11.81 -10.74 -12.59
C LYS A 197 -10.37 -10.86 -12.11
N VAL A 198 -10.17 -10.95 -10.79
CA VAL A 198 -8.83 -11.01 -10.19
C VAL A 198 -8.06 -12.25 -10.66
N ALA A 199 -8.72 -13.42 -10.76
CA ALA A 199 -8.10 -14.63 -11.26
C ALA A 199 -7.60 -14.48 -12.72
N ASN A 200 -8.37 -13.82 -13.58
CA ASN A 200 -7.96 -13.54 -14.95
C ASN A 200 -6.76 -12.58 -15.02
N LEU A 201 -6.72 -11.53 -14.18
CA LEU A 201 -5.55 -10.64 -14.09
C LEU A 201 -4.27 -11.39 -13.67
N ASN A 202 -4.42 -12.46 -12.88
CA ASN A 202 -3.32 -13.30 -12.41
C ASN A 202 -3.03 -14.51 -13.31
N THR A 203 -3.70 -14.64 -14.46
CA THR A 203 -3.45 -15.72 -15.42
C THR A 203 -2.37 -15.31 -16.41
N ALA A 204 -1.34 -16.14 -16.59
CA ALA A 204 -0.21 -15.88 -17.49
C ALA A 204 -0.69 -15.45 -18.90
N PRO A 205 -0.12 -14.36 -19.49
CA PRO A 205 1.09 -13.64 -19.10
C PRO A 205 0.94 -12.65 -17.93
N CYS A 206 -0.22 -12.63 -17.27
CA CYS A 206 -0.59 -11.74 -16.17
C CYS A 206 -0.67 -10.26 -16.58
N PHE A 207 -1.57 -9.53 -15.93
CA PHE A 207 -1.79 -8.13 -16.25
C PHE A 207 -0.57 -7.29 -15.81
N ALA A 208 -0.06 -6.48 -16.73
CA ALA A 208 1.14 -5.66 -16.57
C ALA A 208 2.38 -6.43 -16.05
N GLY A 209 2.49 -7.73 -16.36
CA GLY A 209 3.59 -8.58 -15.89
C GLY A 209 3.52 -8.96 -14.41
N HIS A 210 2.36 -8.80 -13.78
CA HIS A 210 2.17 -9.02 -12.34
C HIS A 210 1.02 -10.00 -12.07
N CYS A 211 1.28 -11.05 -11.27
CA CYS A 211 0.35 -12.16 -11.00
C CYS A 211 -0.16 -12.19 -9.54
N ASP A 212 0.00 -11.10 -8.81
CA ASP A 212 -0.32 -10.91 -7.40
C ASP A 212 -1.43 -9.88 -7.18
N TRP A 213 -2.30 -9.67 -8.18
CA TRP A 213 -3.47 -8.81 -8.08
C TRP A 213 -4.47 -9.37 -7.07
N ARG A 214 -5.09 -8.47 -6.31
CA ARG A 214 -6.09 -8.80 -5.27
C ARG A 214 -7.18 -7.74 -5.19
N LEU A 215 -8.25 -8.09 -4.49
CA LEU A 215 -9.26 -7.12 -4.07
C LEU A 215 -8.66 -6.23 -2.95
N PRO A 216 -8.77 -4.89 -3.04
CA PRO A 216 -8.27 -4.00 -2.00
C PRO A 216 -9.06 -4.16 -0.71
N ASN A 217 -8.43 -3.89 0.44
CA ASN A 217 -9.16 -3.68 1.68
C ASN A 217 -9.75 -2.26 1.73
N ILE A 218 -10.63 -1.98 2.70
CA ILE A 218 -11.35 -0.71 2.75
C ILE A 218 -10.42 0.49 2.98
N ASN A 219 -9.38 0.33 3.79
CA ASN A 219 -8.43 1.40 4.07
C ASN A 219 -7.62 1.74 2.83
N GLU A 220 -7.27 0.75 2.00
CA GLU A 220 -6.60 0.97 0.72
C GLU A 220 -7.49 1.71 -0.28
N LEU A 221 -8.77 1.33 -0.40
CA LEU A 221 -9.69 2.10 -1.28
C LEU A 221 -9.80 3.56 -0.84
N GLN A 222 -9.86 3.81 0.47
CA GLN A 222 -9.96 5.16 1.01
C GLN A 222 -8.74 6.03 0.69
N THR A 223 -7.57 5.45 0.36
CA THR A 223 -6.39 6.25 -0.01
C THR A 223 -6.59 6.97 -1.34
N LEU A 224 -7.43 6.43 -2.23
CA LEU A 224 -7.72 7.00 -3.54
C LEU A 224 -8.73 8.15 -3.50
N ALA A 225 -9.55 8.25 -2.45
CA ALA A 225 -10.61 9.23 -2.36
C ALA A 225 -10.06 10.66 -2.27
N ASP A 226 -10.57 11.59 -3.08
CA ASP A 226 -10.31 13.02 -3.00
C ASP A 226 -11.63 13.74 -2.66
N TYR A 227 -11.71 14.24 -1.43
CA TYR A 227 -12.93 14.85 -0.87
C TYR A 227 -13.16 16.29 -1.35
N SER A 228 -12.26 16.86 -2.17
CA SER A 228 -12.54 18.09 -2.90
C SER A 228 -13.36 17.86 -4.18
N ARG A 229 -13.68 16.60 -4.48
CA ARG A 229 -14.34 16.17 -5.71
C ARG A 229 -15.60 15.38 -5.42
N GLU A 230 -16.44 15.31 -6.44
CA GLU A 230 -17.70 14.59 -6.45
C GLU A 230 -17.87 13.94 -7.82
N SER A 231 -18.44 12.75 -7.86
CA SER A 231 -18.88 12.07 -9.08
C SER A 231 -17.86 12.06 -10.25
N PRO A 232 -16.64 11.52 -10.07
CA PRO A 232 -16.18 10.75 -8.91
C PRO A 232 -15.28 11.54 -7.93
N ALA A 233 -15.47 11.29 -6.64
CA ALA A 233 -14.67 11.74 -5.51
C ALA A 233 -13.36 10.93 -5.38
N ILE A 234 -12.52 10.99 -6.41
CA ILE A 234 -11.26 10.26 -6.53
C ILE A 234 -10.18 11.17 -7.14
N ASP A 235 -8.90 10.90 -6.87
CA ASP A 235 -7.82 11.63 -7.53
C ASP A 235 -7.93 11.57 -9.08
N PRO A 236 -7.75 12.69 -9.80
CA PRO A 236 -7.96 12.77 -11.25
C PRO A 236 -7.18 11.75 -12.07
N VAL A 237 -6.02 11.29 -11.60
CA VAL A 237 -5.23 10.28 -12.32
C VAL A 237 -6.03 9.00 -12.59
N PHE A 238 -7.01 8.69 -11.74
CA PHE A 238 -7.90 7.54 -11.91
C PHE A 238 -9.14 7.81 -12.78
N ASN A 239 -9.36 9.05 -13.21
CA ASN A 239 -10.47 9.44 -14.09
C ASN A 239 -10.02 10.45 -15.17
N THR A 240 -9.00 10.08 -15.95
CA THR A 240 -8.40 10.92 -17.00
C THR A 240 -8.69 10.35 -18.39
N ALA A 241 -9.14 11.21 -19.30
CA ALA A 241 -9.46 10.87 -20.70
C ALA A 241 -10.46 9.71 -20.85
N CYS A 242 -11.36 9.53 -19.89
CA CYS A 242 -12.39 8.49 -19.95
C CYS A 242 -13.43 8.82 -21.02
N VAL A 243 -13.35 8.10 -22.14
CA VAL A 243 -14.26 8.22 -23.29
C VAL A 243 -14.56 6.84 -23.86
N PRO A 244 -15.72 6.63 -24.52
CA PRO A 244 -16.05 5.34 -25.13
C PRO A 244 -14.96 4.82 -26.06
N GLY A 245 -14.58 3.56 -25.88
CA GLY A 245 -13.53 2.87 -26.62
C GLY A 245 -12.10 3.11 -26.11
N CYS A 246 -11.90 3.92 -25.06
CA CYS A 246 -10.58 4.13 -24.49
C CYS A 246 -10.11 2.88 -23.75
N THR A 247 -8.81 2.57 -23.87
CA THR A 247 -8.17 1.41 -23.22
C THR A 247 -7.31 1.86 -22.04
N VAL A 248 -6.89 0.93 -21.17
CA VAL A 248 -6.05 1.21 -19.99
C VAL A 248 -4.70 1.87 -20.32
N SER A 249 -4.21 1.74 -21.56
CA SER A 249 -2.98 2.43 -22.02
C SER A 249 -3.23 3.89 -22.40
N THR A 250 -4.47 4.29 -22.66
CA THR A 250 -4.85 5.62 -23.17
C THR A 250 -5.67 6.45 -22.20
N CYS A 251 -6.33 5.83 -21.21
CA CYS A 251 -7.20 6.50 -20.25
C CYS A 251 -7.18 5.78 -18.91
N SER A 252 -7.74 6.43 -17.88
CA SER A 252 -8.28 5.75 -16.72
C SER A 252 -9.70 6.24 -16.49
N CYS A 253 -10.62 5.33 -16.25
CA CYS A 253 -12.01 5.60 -15.91
C CYS A 253 -12.27 5.28 -14.44
N THR A 254 -13.18 6.02 -13.81
CA THR A 254 -13.76 5.65 -12.51
C THR A 254 -15.27 5.82 -12.57
N GLN A 255 -15.99 4.78 -12.15
CA GLN A 255 -17.44 4.84 -12.06
C GLN A 255 -17.83 5.58 -10.78
N SER A 256 -18.78 6.49 -10.87
CA SER A 256 -19.38 7.15 -9.70
C SER A 256 -20.35 6.17 -9.01
N PHE A 257 -19.80 5.15 -8.35
CA PHE A 257 -20.55 4.08 -7.70
C PHE A 257 -19.72 3.41 -6.60
N GLY A 258 -20.28 2.38 -5.98
CA GLY A 258 -19.62 1.63 -4.91
C GLY A 258 -18.64 0.60 -5.45
N TYR A 259 -17.50 0.50 -4.77
CA TYR A 259 -16.44 -0.47 -5.07
C TYR A 259 -16.32 -1.48 -3.94
N TRP A 260 -16.24 -2.77 -4.28
CA TRP A 260 -16.03 -3.83 -3.29
C TRP A 260 -14.65 -3.69 -2.64
N SER A 261 -14.62 -3.86 -1.31
CA SER A 261 -13.39 -4.16 -0.58
C SER A 261 -13.40 -5.60 -0.07
N SER A 262 -12.23 -6.16 0.21
CA SER A 262 -12.06 -7.45 0.88
C SER A 262 -12.43 -7.43 2.36
N THR A 263 -12.75 -6.24 2.90
CA THR A 263 -13.04 -6.07 4.32
C THR A 263 -14.49 -6.43 4.63
N THR A 264 -14.69 -7.54 5.34
CA THR A 264 -16.01 -7.94 5.82
C THR A 264 -16.46 -7.03 6.98
N TYR A 265 -17.72 -6.59 6.95
CA TYR A 265 -18.32 -5.89 8.07
C TYR A 265 -18.81 -6.91 9.10
N ASN A 266 -18.14 -6.96 10.26
CA ASN A 266 -18.53 -7.82 11.36
C ASN A 266 -19.64 -7.14 12.17
N THR A 267 -20.84 -7.72 12.14
CA THR A 267 -21.98 -7.26 12.94
C THR A 267 -21.92 -7.86 14.35
N TYR A 268 -22.53 -7.18 15.33
CA TYR A 268 -22.61 -7.67 16.71
C TYR A 268 -23.21 -9.08 16.86
N ALA A 269 -24.02 -9.52 15.89
CA ALA A 269 -24.63 -10.85 15.87
C ALA A 269 -23.72 -11.93 15.25
N GLY A 270 -22.47 -11.61 14.87
CA GLY A 270 -21.56 -12.54 14.20
C GLY A 270 -21.93 -12.85 12.74
N ASN A 271 -22.92 -12.15 12.19
CA ASN A 271 -23.34 -12.32 10.80
C ASN A 271 -22.37 -11.58 9.87
N LEU A 272 -21.82 -12.31 8.88
CA LEU A 272 -20.81 -11.83 7.92
C LEU A 272 -21.40 -11.53 6.53
N TYR A 273 -22.71 -11.22 6.48
CA TYR A 273 -23.46 -10.97 5.24
C TYR A 273 -23.01 -9.72 4.49
N TYR A 274 -22.31 -8.80 5.16
CA TYR A 274 -21.96 -7.51 4.61
C TYR A 274 -20.45 -7.37 4.37
N ALA A 275 -20.08 -6.60 3.36
CA ALA A 275 -18.73 -6.11 3.17
C ALA A 275 -18.73 -4.58 3.10
N TRP A 276 -17.63 -3.98 3.53
CA TRP A 276 -17.42 -2.56 3.35
C TRP A 276 -17.14 -2.25 1.88
N THR A 277 -17.67 -1.13 1.44
CA THR A 277 -17.53 -0.58 0.10
C THR A 277 -17.18 0.90 0.21
N LEU A 278 -16.43 1.41 -0.77
CA LEU A 278 -16.23 2.85 -0.92
C LEU A 278 -17.06 3.34 -2.10
N GLU A 279 -17.94 4.30 -1.87
CA GLU A 279 -18.78 4.93 -2.88
C GLU A 279 -18.06 6.18 -3.42
N TYR A 280 -17.53 6.11 -4.64
CA TYR A 280 -16.84 7.26 -5.25
C TYR A 280 -17.79 8.35 -5.74
N ASN A 281 -19.10 8.28 -5.50
CA ASN A 281 -19.96 9.46 -5.64
C ASN A 281 -19.47 10.60 -4.74
N SER A 282 -19.08 10.27 -3.50
CA SER A 282 -18.76 11.23 -2.44
C SER A 282 -17.60 10.81 -1.54
N GLY A 283 -16.95 9.66 -1.79
CA GLY A 283 -15.88 9.11 -0.95
C GLY A 283 -16.38 8.49 0.36
N THR A 284 -17.65 8.08 0.41
CA THR A 284 -18.31 7.56 1.62
C THR A 284 -18.15 6.04 1.74
N VAL A 285 -17.85 5.55 2.95
CA VAL A 285 -17.78 4.11 3.25
C VAL A 285 -19.15 3.59 3.67
N TRP A 286 -19.60 2.51 3.03
CA TRP A 286 -20.88 1.85 3.33
C TRP A 286 -20.72 0.34 3.47
N ALA A 287 -21.51 -0.27 4.35
CA ALA A 287 -21.67 -1.72 4.39
C ALA A 287 -22.76 -2.16 3.39
N ARG A 288 -22.45 -3.13 2.52
CA ARG A 288 -23.37 -3.66 1.51
C ARG A 288 -23.47 -5.18 1.61
N ASP A 289 -24.68 -5.68 1.40
CA ASP A 289 -24.99 -7.10 1.49
C ASP A 289 -24.36 -7.85 0.30
N LYS A 290 -23.60 -8.89 0.60
CA LYS A 290 -22.82 -9.68 -0.35
C LYS A 290 -23.68 -10.46 -1.34
N SER A 291 -24.91 -10.81 -0.95
CA SER A 291 -25.80 -11.68 -1.72
C SER A 291 -26.72 -10.94 -2.68
N THR A 292 -26.97 -9.65 -2.44
CA THR A 292 -28.00 -8.88 -3.16
C THR A 292 -27.48 -7.62 -3.87
N ASN A 293 -26.19 -7.32 -3.76
CA ASN A 293 -25.59 -6.14 -4.37
C ASN A 293 -24.50 -6.50 -5.37
N ASP A 294 -24.44 -5.69 -6.43
CA ASP A 294 -23.32 -5.67 -7.37
C ASP A 294 -22.53 -4.37 -7.19
N ARG A 295 -21.20 -4.45 -7.25
CA ARG A 295 -20.32 -3.29 -7.10
C ARG A 295 -19.15 -3.37 -8.08
N CYS A 296 -18.52 -2.23 -8.34
CA CYS A 296 -17.33 -2.14 -9.17
C CYS A 296 -16.13 -2.77 -8.45
N VAL A 297 -15.09 -3.12 -9.22
CA VAL A 297 -13.84 -3.69 -8.71
C VAL A 297 -12.67 -3.01 -9.41
N ARG A 298 -11.76 -2.42 -8.64
CA ARG A 298 -10.43 -1.99 -9.09
C ARG A 298 -9.40 -2.84 -8.35
N ALA A 299 -8.63 -3.63 -9.06
CA ALA A 299 -7.63 -4.48 -8.44
C ALA A 299 -6.45 -3.65 -7.92
N VAL A 300 -5.82 -4.16 -6.85
CA VAL A 300 -4.61 -3.60 -6.26
C VAL A 300 -3.57 -4.70 -6.09
N ARG A 301 -2.31 -4.33 -6.04
CA ARG A 301 -1.19 -5.22 -5.68
C ARG A 301 -0.11 -4.44 -4.92
N GLY A 302 0.87 -5.17 -4.40
CA GLY A 302 1.95 -4.60 -3.59
C GLY A 302 1.48 -4.10 -2.22
N GLY A 303 2.24 -3.16 -1.68
CA GLY A 303 2.23 -2.72 -0.29
C GLY A 303 3.62 -2.95 0.31
N LEU A 304 4.07 -1.98 1.13
CA LEU A 304 5.36 -2.03 1.83
C LEU A 304 5.42 -3.10 2.91
#